data_AF-A0A3D5NR57-F1
#
_entry.id   AF-A0A3D5NR57-F1
#
_cell.length_a   1.000
_cell.length_b   1.000
_cell.length_c   1.000
_cell.angle_alpha   90.00
_cell.angle_beta   90.00
_cell.angle_gamma   90.00
#
_symmetry.space_group_name_H-M   'P 1'
#
loop_
_entity.id
_entity.type
_entity.pdbx_description
1 polymer ?
#
loop_
_entity_poly.entity_id
_entity_poly.type
_entity_poly.pdbx_seq_one_letter_code
_entity_poly.pdbx_strand_id
1 'polypeptide(L)' 'MEFSDVELRKLLKYIRMAKDQSSELYEAMIDIETYGEVDHDGMPVVNSLELKEDIEDMDRLIEGISLHLSGQQQKQ' A
#
# COMPACT_ATOMS: atom_id res chain seq x y z
N MET A 1 -10.03 10.02 -19.47
CA MET A 1 -10.76 10.67 -18.37
C MET A 1 -9.72 11.18 -17.42
N GLU A 2 -9.66 12.48 -17.16
CA GLU A 2 -8.74 13.05 -16.17
C GLU A 2 -9.48 13.20 -14.84
N PHE A 3 -8.83 12.85 -13.73
CA PHE A 3 -9.37 13.05 -12.40
C PHE A 3 -9.19 14.51 -11.98
N SER A 4 -10.22 15.09 -11.37
CA SER A 4 -10.11 16.39 -10.72
C SER A 4 -9.25 16.32 -9.44
N ASP A 5 -8.73 17.46 -8.98
CA ASP A 5 -8.00 17.57 -7.72
C ASP A 5 -8.78 17.02 -6.52
N VAL A 6 -10.10 17.21 -6.51
CA VAL A 6 -10.97 16.69 -5.45
C VAL A 6 -11.02 15.16 -5.48
N GLU A 7 -11.11 14.56 -6.68
CA GLU A 7 -11.07 13.11 -6.86
C GLU A 7 -9.69 12.55 -6.51
N LEU A 8 -8.61 13.20 -6.94
CA LEU A 8 -7.24 12.82 -6.59
C LEU A 8 -7.00 12.84 -5.07
N ARG A 9 -7.52 13.84 -4.35
CA ARG A 9 -7.45 13.89 -2.88
C ARG A 9 -8.22 12.75 -2.21
N LYS A 10 -9.36 12.35 -2.77
CA LYS A 10 -10.13 11.20 -2.27
C LYS A 10 -9.40 9.89 -2.54
N LEU A 11 -8.89 9.70 -3.75
CA LEU A 11 -8.08 8.53 -4.11
C LEU A 11 -6.84 8.42 -3.22
N LEU A 12 -6.13 9.53 -3.00
CA LEU A 12 -4.98 9.59 -2.10
C LEU A 12 -5.36 9.16 -0.67
N LYS A 13 -6.52 9.58 -0.17
CA LYS A 13 -7.03 9.14 1.14
C LYS A 13 -7.26 7.62 1.15
N TYR A 14 -7.90 7.07 0.12
CA TYR A 14 -8.19 5.64 0.06
C TYR A 14 -6.93 4.79 -0.05
N ILE A 15 -5.95 5.20 -0.86
CA ILE A 15 -4.67 4.50 -0.98
C ILE A 15 -3.91 4.51 0.35
N ARG A 16 -3.88 5.64 1.07
CA ARG A 16 -3.28 5.69 2.41
C ARG A 16 -3.94 4.72 3.39
N MET A 17 -5.27 4.71 3.44
CA MET A 17 -6.00 3.77 4.29
C MET A 17 -5.70 2.30 3.93
N ALA A 18 -5.66 1.97 2.64
CA ALA A 18 -5.33 0.62 2.19
C ALA A 18 -3.88 0.25 2.54
N LYS A 19 -2.94 1.20 2.41
CA LYS A 19 -1.54 1.00 2.78
C LYS A 19 -1.38 0.74 4.28
N ASP A 20 -2.06 1.53 5.12
CA ASP A 20 -2.00 1.36 6.58
C ASP A 20 -2.48 -0.04 6.97
N GLN A 21 -3.63 -0.47 6.44
CA GLN A 21 -4.18 -1.81 6.67
C GLN A 21 -3.27 -2.93 6.14
N SER A 22 -2.68 -2.73 4.97
CA SER A 22 -1.76 -3.70 4.35
C SER A 22 -0.47 -3.82 5.16
N SER A 23 0.01 -2.72 5.74
CA SER A 23 1.21 -2.71 6.58
C SER A 23 0.98 -3.47 7.90
N GLU A 24 -0.18 -3.27 8.53
CA GLU A 24 -0.59 -4.05 9.72
C GLU A 24 -0.70 -5.55 9.41
N LEU A 25 -1.29 -5.88 8.26
CA LEU A 25 -1.39 -7.27 7.81
C LEU A 25 -0.01 -7.88 7.51
N TYR A 26 0.89 -7.10 6.88
CA TYR A 26 2.25 -7.55 6.58
C TYR A 26 3.03 -7.91 7.84
N GLU A 27 2.94 -7.09 8.90
CA GLU A 27 3.56 -7.41 10.20
C GLU A 27 3.02 -8.73 10.76
N ALA A 28 1.70 -8.94 10.73
CA ALA A 28 1.09 -10.20 11.18
C ALA A 28 1.51 -11.40 10.32
N MET A 29 1.68 -11.21 9.00
CA MET A 29 2.13 -12.28 8.10
C MET A 29 3.57 -12.69 8.37
N ILE A 30 4.48 -11.75 8.66
CA ILE A 30 5.87 -12.06 9.03
C ILE A 30 5.93 -12.94 10.28
N ASP A 31 5.08 -12.67 11.27
CA ASP A 31 4.99 -13.49 12.48
C ASP A 31 4.51 -14.92 12.16
N ILE A 32 3.54 -15.06 11.27
CA ILE A 32 3.04 -16.38 10.81
C ILE A 32 4.10 -17.11 9.99
N GLU A 33 4.85 -16.43 9.13
CA GLU A 33 5.94 -17.06 8.36
C GLU A 33 7.07 -17.56 9.25
N THR A 34 7.33 -16.86 10.36
CA THR A 34 8.43 -17.18 11.27
C THR A 34 8.04 -18.25 12.29
N TYR A 35 6.80 -18.24 12.79
CA TYR A 35 6.38 -19.04 13.95
C TYR A 35 5.07 -19.82 13.74
N GLY A 36 4.42 -19.64 12.60
CA GLY A 36 3.09 -20.16 12.32
C GLY A 36 3.07 -21.55 11.68
N GLU A 37 1.86 -21.98 11.32
CA GLU A 37 1.64 -23.27 10.68
C GLU A 37 2.17 -23.26 9.24
N VAL A 38 2.79 -24.37 8.88
CA VAL A 38 3.26 -24.66 7.53
C VAL A 38 2.27 -25.60 6.83
N ASP A 39 2.18 -25.48 5.52
CA ASP A 39 1.36 -26.35 4.68
C ASP A 39 1.93 -27.78 4.58
N HIS A 40 1.32 -28.60 3.73
CA HIS A 40 1.74 -29.99 3.53
C HIS A 40 3.17 -30.13 2.97
N ASP A 41 3.70 -29.08 2.34
CA ASP A 41 5.04 -29.03 1.74
C ASP A 41 6.07 -28.38 2.69
N GLY A 42 5.64 -27.96 3.88
CA GLY A 42 6.50 -27.31 4.88
C GLY A 42 6.74 -25.83 4.63
N MET A 43 5.96 -25.20 3.75
CA MET A 43 6.00 -23.76 3.48
C MET A 43 5.00 -23.01 4.35
N PRO A 44 5.29 -21.77 4.79
CA PRO A 44 4.28 -20.95 5.45
C PRO A 44 3.00 -20.80 4.62
N VAL A 45 1.85 -20.84 5.28
CA VAL A 45 0.53 -20.72 4.62
C VAL A 45 0.21 -19.32 4.10
N VAL A 46 1.13 -18.36 4.28
CA VAL A 46 1.01 -16.97 3.83
C VAL A 46 2.28 -16.55 3.09
N ASN A 47 2.18 -15.57 2.19
CA ASN A 47 3.31 -15.00 1.44
C ASN A 47 3.36 -13.47 1.64
N SER A 48 4.19 -13.03 2.57
CA SER A 48 4.37 -11.62 2.92
C SER A 48 5.08 -10.81 1.82
N LEU A 49 5.83 -11.47 0.94
CA LEU A 49 6.62 -10.80 -0.10
C LEU A 49 5.72 -10.07 -1.12
N GLU A 50 4.63 -10.69 -1.56
CA GLU A 50 3.67 -10.08 -2.49
C GLU A 50 3.02 -8.84 -1.87
N LEU A 51 2.61 -8.93 -0.61
CA LEU A 51 2.01 -7.80 0.12
C LEU A 51 3.02 -6.65 0.32
N LYS A 52 4.30 -6.98 0.50
CA LYS A 52 5.37 -5.97 0.58
C LYS A 52 5.51 -5.19 -0.72
N GLU A 53 5.49 -5.88 -1.86
CA GLU A 53 5.56 -5.23 -3.18
C GLU A 53 4.36 -4.29 -3.39
N ASP A 54 3.16 -4.72 -3.02
CA ASP A 54 1.95 -3.89 -3.07
C ASP A 54 2.06 -2.63 -2.18
N ILE A 55 2.62 -2.76 -0.97
CA ILE A 55 2.84 -1.61 -0.07
C ILE A 55 3.82 -0.60 -0.71
N GLU A 56 4.90 -1.08 -1.33
CA GLU A 56 5.88 -0.24 -2.02
C GLU A 56 5.29 0.46 -3.27
N ASP A 57 4.39 -0.20 -3.98
CA ASP A 57 3.62 0.40 -5.08
C ASP A 57 2.66 1.47 -4.57
N MET A 58 1.96 1.23 -3.46
CA MET A 58 1.10 2.22 -2.83
C MET A 58 1.88 3.47 -2.40
N ASP A 59 3.10 3.32 -1.88
CA ASP A 59 3.97 4.45 -1.54
C ASP A 59 4.34 5.31 -2.76
N ARG A 60 4.71 4.66 -3.86
CA ARG A 60 5.01 5.36 -5.13
C ARG A 60 3.80 6.11 -5.66
N LEU A 61 2.60 5.52 -5.58
CA LEU A 61 1.35 6.19 -5.96
C LEU A 61 1.03 7.38 -5.05
N ILE A 62 1.19 7.23 -3.74
CA ILE A 62 0.98 8.30 -2.76
C ILE A 62 1.91 9.47 -3.05
N GLU A 63 3.20 9.21 -3.29
CA GLU A 63 4.19 10.24 -3.61
C GLU A 63 3.83 10.95 -4.93
N GLY A 64 3.57 10.19 -5.99
CA GLY A 64 3.23 10.75 -7.30
C GLY A 64 2.00 11.64 -7.27
N ILE A 65 0.93 11.21 -6.60
CA ILE A 65 -0.31 12.02 -6.46
C ILE A 65 -0.05 13.25 -5.57
N SER A 66 0.73 13.12 -4.49
CA SER A 66 1.05 14.23 -3.60
C SER A 66 1.90 15.31 -4.29
N LEU A 67 2.88 14.90 -5.10
CA LEU A 67 3.69 15.82 -5.91
C LEU A 67 2.83 16.54 -6.95
N HIS A 68 1.93 15.83 -7.64
CA HIS A 68 1.02 16.45 -8.59
C HIS A 68 0.16 17.55 -7.93
N LEU A 69 -0.47 17.23 -6.79
CA LEU A 69 -1.35 18.16 -6.07
C LEU A 69 -0.60 19.38 -5.49
N SER A 70 0.66 19.22 -5.08
CA SER A 70 1.47 20.33 -4.55
C SER A 70 2.07 21.22 -5.64
N GLY A 71 2.47 20.64 -6.78
CA GLY A 71 2.95 21.39 -7.94
C GLY A 71 1.89 22.30 -8.59
N GLN A 72 0.61 21.98 -8.41
CA GLN A 72 -0.51 22.82 -8.86
C GLN A 72 -0.75 24.02 -7.93
N GLN A 73 -0.44 23.91 -6.63
CA GLN A 73 -0.64 24.99 -5.64
C GLN A 73 0.35 26.15 -5.78
N GLN A 74 1.49 25.95 -6.45
CA GLN A 74 2.48 27.00 -6.69
C GLN A 74 2.19 27.86 -7.94
N LYS A 75 1.17 27.48 -8.74
CA LYS A 75 0.79 28.18 -9.98
C LYS A 75 -0.47 29.05 -9.84
N GLN A 76 -1.03 29.16 -8.64
CA GLN A 76 -2.13 30.05 -8.29
C GLN A 76 -1.62 31.13 -7.34
#